data_AF-A0A919TTJ9-F1
#
_entry.id   AF-A0A919TTJ9-F1
#
_cell.length_a   1.000
_cell.length_b   1.000
_cell.length_c   1.000
_cell.angle_alpha   90.00
_cell.angle_beta   90.00
_cell.angle_gamma   90.00
#
_symmetry.space_group_name_H-M   'P 1'
#
loop_
_entity.id
_entity.type
_entity.pdbx_description
1 polymer ?
#
loop_
_entity_poly.entity_id
_entity_poly.type
_entity_poly.pdbx_seq_one_letter_code
_entity_poly.pdbx_strand_id
1 'polypeptide(L)'
;MARPRTGPKRDPEAHRAVLAATEELLGEIGYHRVTMERIAERSGVGKMTLYRWWPNKAAVITDAVREHLAPDPAISPGDPIAQLTALVGTLTRYGDASVVAAAMSSRGEAGRADLAGILQPWESNLIAALDGDEVTAQAWLGYVVYRIVFRQEEVTAADLAKLVG
;
A
#
# COMPACT_ATOMS: atom_id res chain seq x y z
N MET A 1 15.77 -16.12 -35.66
CA MET A 1 14.76 -15.97 -34.58
C MET A 1 15.07 -14.69 -33.82
N ALA A 2 14.15 -13.73 -33.78
CA ALA A 2 14.36 -12.44 -33.12
C ALA A 2 14.19 -12.58 -31.60
N ARG A 3 15.17 -12.10 -30.83
CA ARG A 3 15.15 -12.06 -29.36
C ARG A 3 14.06 -11.08 -28.90
N PRO A 4 13.22 -11.42 -27.89
CA PRO A 4 12.27 -10.46 -27.34
C PRO A 4 13.04 -9.25 -26.81
N ARG A 5 12.69 -8.06 -27.30
CA ARG A 5 13.22 -6.80 -26.78
C ARG A 5 12.58 -6.56 -25.42
N THR A 6 13.16 -7.13 -24.37
CA THR A 6 12.89 -6.69 -23.00
C THR A 6 13.17 -5.18 -22.99
N GLY A 7 12.14 -4.36 -22.75
CA GLY A 7 12.29 -2.91 -22.69
C GLY A 7 13.39 -2.52 -21.69
N PRO A 8 13.97 -1.30 -21.78
CA PRO A 8 15.05 -0.90 -20.89
C PRO A 8 14.63 -1.10 -19.44
N LYS A 9 15.40 -1.92 -18.70
CA LYS A 9 15.20 -2.23 -17.28
C LYS A 9 14.98 -0.89 -16.55
N ARG A 10 13.90 -0.77 -15.76
CA ARG A 10 13.68 0.43 -14.94
C ARG A 10 14.96 0.65 -14.14
N ASP A 11 15.55 1.84 -14.24
CA ASP A 11 16.67 2.20 -13.37
C ASP A 11 16.16 2.14 -11.92
N PRO A 12 16.70 1.24 -11.07
CA PRO A 12 16.19 1.04 -9.72
C PRO A 12 16.25 2.30 -8.85
N GLU A 13 17.24 3.17 -9.08
CA GLU A 13 17.39 4.40 -8.30
C GLU A 13 16.30 5.41 -8.67
N ALA A 14 16.12 5.70 -9.96
CA ALA A 14 15.03 6.53 -10.44
C ALA A 14 13.65 5.96 -10.09
N HIS A 15 13.49 4.64 -10.06
CA HIS A 15 12.25 3.99 -9.62
C HIS A 15 11.95 4.33 -8.16
N ARG A 16 12.90 4.09 -7.25
CA ARG A 16 12.74 4.42 -5.84
C ARG A 16 12.52 5.92 -5.61
N ALA A 17 13.24 6.78 -6.34
CA ALA A 17 13.09 8.23 -6.24
C ALA A 17 11.67 8.69 -6.58
N VAL A 18 11.04 8.08 -7.60
CA VAL A 18 9.65 8.38 -7.96
C VAL A 18 8.67 7.91 -6.89
N LEU A 19 8.85 6.70 -6.35
CA LEU A 19 7.93 6.15 -5.36
C LEU A 19 8.03 6.93 -4.03
N ALA A 20 9.24 7.24 -3.57
CA ALA A 20 9.47 8.09 -2.40
C ALA A 20 8.87 9.50 -2.58
N ALA A 21 9.11 10.14 -3.73
CA ALA A 21 8.51 11.44 -4.03
C ALA A 21 6.97 11.40 -4.04
N THR A 22 6.39 10.30 -4.54
CA THR A 22 4.93 10.10 -4.56
C THR A 22 4.37 9.95 -3.16
N GLU A 23 5.05 9.18 -2.31
CA GLU A 23 4.71 8.98 -0.90
C GLU A 23 4.78 10.28 -0.09
N GLU A 24 5.87 11.04 -0.23
CA GLU A 24 6.02 12.36 0.41
C GLU A 24 4.89 13.31 0.00
N LEU A 25 4.58 13.39 -1.30
CA LEU A 25 3.48 14.21 -1.81
C LEU A 25 2.11 13.76 -1.26
N LEU A 26 1.88 12.45 -1.11
CA LEU A 26 0.64 11.95 -0.52
C LEU A 26 0.50 12.41 0.93
N GLY A 27 1.57 12.34 1.73
CA GLY A 27 1.57 12.81 3.12
C GLY A 27 1.45 14.33 3.25
N GLU A 28 2.10 15.10 2.38
CA GLU A 28 2.13 16.57 2.45
C GLU A 28 0.84 17.22 1.96
N ILE A 29 0.36 16.80 0.79
CA ILE A 29 -0.72 17.49 0.08
C ILE A 29 -1.96 16.62 -0.13
N GLY A 30 -1.91 15.33 0.21
CA GLY A 30 -3.05 14.43 0.05
C GLY A 30 -3.34 14.06 -1.40
N TYR A 31 -4.03 12.93 -1.58
CA TYR A 31 -4.30 12.30 -2.87
C TYR A 31 -4.78 13.25 -3.99
N HIS A 32 -5.75 14.12 -3.69
CA HIS A 32 -6.37 14.99 -4.70
C HIS A 32 -5.42 16.01 -5.30
N ARG A 33 -4.42 16.48 -4.53
CA ARG A 33 -3.46 17.50 -4.97
C ARG A 33 -2.21 16.90 -5.62
N VAL A 34 -1.98 15.58 -5.53
CA VAL A 34 -0.87 14.93 -6.23
C VAL A 34 -1.11 14.92 -7.74
N THR A 35 -0.09 15.31 -8.51
CA THR A 35 -0.08 15.26 -9.98
C THR A 35 1.21 14.62 -10.49
N MET A 36 1.19 14.11 -11.73
CA MET A 36 2.37 13.54 -12.37
C MET A 36 3.50 14.57 -12.51
N GLU A 37 3.17 15.84 -12.73
CA GLU A 37 4.13 16.92 -12.82
C GLU A 37 4.85 17.16 -11.50
N ARG A 38 4.11 17.19 -10.38
CA ARG A 38 4.69 17.33 -9.04
C ARG A 38 5.60 16.16 -8.69
N ILE A 39 5.19 14.94 -9.05
CA ILE A 39 6.00 13.74 -8.85
C ILE A 39 7.30 13.82 -9.65
N ALA A 40 7.24 14.19 -10.93
CA ALA A 40 8.43 14.35 -11.76
C ALA A 40 9.38 15.42 -11.22
N GLU A 41 8.83 16.56 -10.79
CA GLU A 41 9.61 17.66 -10.20
C GLU A 41 10.30 17.25 -8.89
N ARG A 42 9.56 16.60 -7.98
CA ARG A 42 10.05 16.14 -6.68
C ARG A 42 11.12 15.04 -6.81
N SER A 43 10.88 14.06 -7.68
CA SER A 43 11.78 12.93 -7.88
C SER A 43 13.04 13.26 -8.70
N GLY A 44 13.05 14.40 -9.40
CA GLY A 44 14.08 14.74 -10.38
C GLY A 44 14.03 13.89 -11.66
N VAL A 45 13.07 12.97 -11.79
CA VAL A 45 12.92 12.10 -12.96
C VAL A 45 12.14 12.82 -14.06
N GLY A 46 12.70 12.85 -15.27
CA GLY A 46 12.07 13.51 -16.41
C GLY A 46 10.67 12.96 -16.73
N LYS A 47 9.72 13.86 -17.04
CA LYS A 47 8.29 13.52 -17.30
C LYS A 47 8.11 12.38 -18.30
N MET A 48 8.84 12.38 -19.42
CA MET A 48 8.73 11.31 -20.42
C MET A 48 9.11 9.92 -19.85
N THR A 49 10.11 9.86 -18.96
CA THR A 49 10.46 8.61 -18.26
C THR A 49 9.40 8.20 -17.26
N LEU A 50 8.87 9.16 -16.50
CA LEU A 50 7.78 8.91 -15.55
C LEU A 50 6.55 8.33 -16.26
N TYR A 51 6.04 8.99 -17.30
CA TYR A 51 4.86 8.55 -18.07
C TYR A 51 5.06 7.21 -18.78
N ARG A 52 6.30 6.88 -19.16
CA ARG A 52 6.63 5.58 -19.75
C ARG A 52 6.51 4.43 -18.73
N TRP A 53 6.85 4.68 -17.47
CA TRP A 53 6.77 3.66 -16.41
C TRP A 53 5.39 3.59 -15.76
N TRP A 54 4.73 4.74 -15.60
CA TRP A 54 3.38 4.86 -15.06
C TRP A 54 2.54 5.78 -15.94
N PRO A 55 1.53 5.23 -16.64
CA PRO A 55 0.75 6.02 -17.60
C PRO A 55 -0.11 7.11 -16.94
N ASN A 56 -0.36 7.03 -15.63
CA ASN A 56 -1.18 7.99 -14.89
C ASN A 56 -0.83 8.02 -13.40
N LYS A 57 -1.35 9.04 -12.69
CA LYS A 57 -1.11 9.22 -11.25
C LYS A 57 -1.56 8.04 -10.39
N ALA A 58 -2.64 7.36 -10.79
CA ALA A 58 -3.16 6.23 -10.02
C ALA A 58 -2.19 5.04 -10.10
N ALA A 59 -1.56 4.79 -11.25
CA ALA A 59 -0.59 3.71 -11.40
C ALA A 59 0.65 3.91 -10.50
N VAL A 60 1.23 5.12 -10.46
CA VAL A 60 2.38 5.41 -9.60
C VAL A 60 2.00 5.41 -8.12
N ILE A 61 0.82 5.92 -7.77
CA ILE A 61 0.32 5.86 -6.39
C ILE A 61 0.09 4.41 -5.97
N THR A 62 -0.45 3.55 -6.83
CA THR A 62 -0.61 2.12 -6.52
C THR A 62 0.73 1.46 -6.21
N ASP A 63 1.76 1.69 -7.02
CA ASP A 63 3.09 1.12 -6.78
C ASP A 63 3.72 1.68 -5.49
N ALA A 64 3.59 2.99 -5.24
CA ALA A 64 4.11 3.63 -4.03
C ALA A 64 3.41 3.11 -2.77
N VAL A 65 2.08 3.03 -2.82
CA VAL A 65 1.25 2.48 -1.75
C VAL A 65 1.57 1.01 -1.52
N ARG A 66 1.83 0.20 -2.57
CA ARG A 66 2.21 -1.20 -2.43
C ARG A 66 3.56 -1.38 -1.75
N GLU A 67 4.57 -0.59 -2.11
CA GLU A 67 5.89 -0.64 -1.48
C GLU A 67 5.80 -0.22 -0.01
N HIS A 68 4.98 0.77 0.29
CA HIS A 68 4.83 1.28 1.65
C HIS A 68 3.93 0.43 2.55
N LEU A 69 2.78 -0.03 2.01
CA LEU A 69 1.88 -0.91 2.74
C LEU A 69 2.47 -2.30 2.92
N ALA A 70 3.62 -2.65 2.37
CA ALA A 70 4.23 -3.94 2.68
C ALA A 70 4.62 -4.02 4.18
N PRO A 71 4.40 -5.17 4.84
CA PRO A 71 4.86 -5.37 6.21
C PRO A 71 6.39 -5.24 6.27
N ASP A 72 6.89 -4.49 7.27
CA ASP A 72 8.33 -4.42 7.53
C ASP A 72 8.84 -5.84 7.88
N PRO A 73 9.83 -6.37 7.13
CA PRO A 73 10.40 -7.69 7.41
C PRO A 73 11.00 -7.84 8.81
N ALA A 74 11.28 -6.73 9.50
CA ALA A 74 11.75 -6.74 10.88
C ALA A 74 10.65 -7.06 11.90
N ILE A 75 9.37 -6.94 11.53
CA ILE A 75 8.25 -7.29 12.41
C ILE A 75 8.15 -8.81 12.46
N SER A 76 8.13 -9.36 13.68
CA SER A 76 7.99 -10.81 13.90
C SER A 76 6.77 -11.36 13.15
N PRO A 77 6.96 -12.25 12.15
CA PRO A 77 5.85 -12.87 11.43
C PRO A 77 5.00 -13.78 12.32
N GLY A 78 5.54 -14.23 13.46
CA GLY A 78 4.84 -15.11 14.42
C GLY A 78 4.07 -14.37 15.51
N ASP A 79 4.02 -13.04 15.49
CA ASP A 79 3.25 -12.24 16.45
C ASP A 79 2.09 -11.54 15.73
N PRO A 80 0.85 -12.06 15.83
CA PRO A 80 -0.25 -11.51 15.09
C PRO A 80 -0.65 -10.11 15.61
N ILE A 81 -0.45 -9.81 16.89
CA ILE A 81 -0.70 -8.48 17.43
C ILE A 81 0.32 -7.47 16.92
N ALA A 82 1.60 -7.85 16.81
CA ALA A 82 2.61 -7.01 16.19
C ALA A 82 2.29 -6.74 14.71
N GLN A 83 1.84 -7.76 13.96
CA GLN A 83 1.40 -7.59 12.56
C GLN A 83 0.21 -6.62 12.46
N LEU A 84 -0.83 -6.79 13.28
CA LEU A 84 -1.99 -5.88 13.26
C LEU A 84 -1.62 -4.46 13.70
N THR A 85 -0.76 -4.31 14.71
CA THR A 85 -0.30 -3.00 15.18
C THR A 85 0.47 -2.28 14.08
N ALA A 86 1.35 -2.98 13.37
CA ALA A 86 2.07 -2.42 12.25
C ALA A 86 1.12 -2.05 11.10
N LEU A 87 0.15 -2.90 10.75
CA LEU A 87 -0.85 -2.59 9.74
C LEU A 87 -1.63 -1.31 10.07
N VAL A 88 -2.07 -1.15 11.33
CA VAL A 88 -2.73 0.09 11.80
C VAL A 88 -1.82 1.29 11.58
N GLY A 89 -0.55 1.18 11.98
CA GLY A 89 0.44 2.24 11.75
C GLY A 89 0.59 2.59 10.28
N THR A 90 0.65 1.59 9.40
CA THR A 90 0.83 1.81 7.97
C THR A 90 -0.40 2.39 7.29
N LEU A 91 -1.60 1.93 7.66
CA LEU A 91 -2.87 2.47 7.14
C LEU A 91 -3.14 3.91 7.57
N THR A 92 -2.62 4.32 8.73
CA THR A 92 -2.85 5.68 9.28
C THR A 92 -1.76 6.69 8.93
N ARG A 93 -0.66 6.25 8.29
CA ARG A 93 0.55 7.05 8.11
C ARG A 93 0.41 8.26 7.18
N TYR A 94 -0.49 8.22 6.18
CA TYR A 94 -0.52 9.21 5.08
C TYR A 94 -1.87 9.89 4.84
N GLY A 95 -2.62 10.08 5.92
CA GLY A 95 -3.94 10.69 5.86
C GLY A 95 -5.04 9.64 5.63
N ASP A 96 -6.06 10.01 4.86
CA ASP A 96 -7.29 9.23 4.79
C ASP A 96 -7.15 8.01 3.84
N ALA A 97 -6.81 6.85 4.41
CA ALA A 97 -6.75 5.57 3.69
C ALA A 97 -8.03 5.27 2.89
N SER A 98 -9.19 5.80 3.34
CA SER A 98 -10.44 5.67 2.60
C SER A 98 -10.41 6.35 1.24
N VAL A 99 -9.73 7.49 1.11
CA VAL A 99 -9.60 8.22 -0.15
C VAL A 99 -8.76 7.43 -1.14
N VAL A 100 -7.65 6.84 -0.69
CA VAL A 100 -6.79 6.00 -1.51
C VAL A 100 -7.53 4.74 -1.94
N ALA A 101 -8.18 4.04 -1.00
CA ALA A 101 -8.97 2.84 -1.28
C ALA A 101 -10.09 3.14 -2.29
N ALA A 102 -10.87 4.19 -2.07
CA ALA A 102 -11.96 4.60 -2.96
C ALA A 102 -11.45 4.93 -4.37
N ALA A 103 -10.35 5.68 -4.49
CA ALA A 103 -9.77 6.04 -5.77
C ALA A 103 -9.18 4.83 -6.52
N MET A 104 -8.67 3.83 -5.80
CA MET A 104 -8.22 2.59 -6.41
C MET A 104 -9.42 1.75 -6.87
N SER A 105 -10.42 1.56 -6.02
CA SER A 105 -11.65 0.81 -6.32
C SER A 105 -12.44 1.39 -7.49
N SER A 106 -12.41 2.71 -7.72
CA SER A 106 -13.12 3.35 -8.84
C SER A 106 -12.58 2.93 -10.21
N ARG A 107 -11.43 2.24 -10.28
CA ARG A 107 -10.86 1.67 -11.51
C ARG A 107 -11.45 0.30 -11.89
N GLY A 108 -12.50 -0.14 -11.18
CA GLY A 108 -13.15 -1.42 -11.43
C GLY A 108 -12.30 -2.60 -10.95
N GLU A 109 -12.31 -3.70 -11.71
CA GLU A 109 -11.72 -4.98 -11.29
C GLU A 109 -10.21 -4.89 -11.05
N ALA A 110 -9.47 -4.19 -11.93
CA ALA A 110 -8.04 -3.96 -11.74
C ALA A 110 -7.74 -3.20 -10.44
N GLY A 111 -8.60 -2.25 -10.09
CA GLY A 111 -8.51 -1.50 -8.84
C GLY A 111 -8.66 -2.38 -7.60
N ARG A 112 -9.62 -3.29 -7.62
CA ARG A 112 -9.87 -4.25 -6.54
C ARG A 112 -8.74 -5.27 -6.41
N ALA A 113 -8.25 -5.78 -7.54
CA ALA A 113 -7.11 -6.69 -7.57
C ALA A 113 -5.84 -6.04 -6.98
N ASP A 114 -5.60 -4.76 -7.27
CA ASP A 114 -4.48 -4.03 -6.68
C ASP A 114 -4.61 -3.89 -5.16
N LEU A 115 -5.80 -3.54 -4.65
CA LEU A 115 -6.06 -3.47 -3.20
C LEU A 115 -5.87 -4.83 -2.51
N ALA A 116 -6.39 -5.90 -3.10
CA ALA A 116 -6.18 -7.25 -2.60
C ALA A 116 -4.69 -7.60 -2.56
N GLY A 117 -3.94 -7.29 -3.63
CA GLY A 117 -2.50 -7.53 -3.68
C GLY A 117 -1.68 -6.68 -2.72
N ILE A 118 -2.21 -5.56 -2.21
CA ILE A 118 -1.58 -4.75 -1.16
C ILE A 118 -1.76 -5.40 0.21
N LEU A 119 -2.95 -5.96 0.47
CA LEU A 119 -3.28 -6.59 1.75
C LEU A 119 -2.78 -8.04 1.86
N GLN A 120 -2.54 -8.70 0.74
CA GLN A 120 -2.13 -10.11 0.68
C GLN A 120 -0.88 -10.46 1.52
N PRO A 121 0.19 -9.63 1.58
CA PRO A 121 1.32 -9.90 2.45
C PRO A 121 0.94 -9.89 3.95
N TRP A 122 0.07 -8.97 4.38
CA TRP A 122 -0.42 -8.94 5.76
C TRP A 122 -1.27 -10.15 6.08
N GLU A 123 -2.18 -10.50 5.19
CA GLU A 123 -3.00 -11.70 5.31
C GLU A 123 -2.12 -12.95 5.45
N SER A 124 -1.09 -13.07 4.61
CA SER A 124 -0.18 -14.23 4.64
C SER A 124 0.62 -14.30 5.95
N ASN A 125 1.10 -13.15 6.46
CA ASN A 125 1.77 -13.10 7.75
C ASN A 125 0.82 -13.46 8.90
N LEU A 126 -0.42 -12.98 8.87
CA LEU A 126 -1.43 -13.30 9.90
C LEU A 126 -1.79 -14.78 9.87
N ILE A 127 -1.99 -15.38 8.69
CA ILE A 127 -2.23 -16.82 8.54
C ILE A 127 -1.06 -17.59 9.16
N ALA A 128 0.18 -17.20 8.88
CA ALA A 128 1.35 -17.84 9.46
C ALA A 128 1.43 -17.67 10.99
N ALA A 129 1.09 -16.48 11.51
CA ALA A 129 1.07 -16.16 12.93
C ALA A 129 -0.04 -16.89 13.71
N LEU A 130 -1.08 -17.34 13.01
CA LEU A 130 -2.27 -17.99 13.56
C LEU A 130 -2.31 -19.49 13.22
N ASP A 131 -1.15 -20.11 13.06
CA ASP A 131 -1.00 -21.55 12.79
C ASP A 131 -1.82 -22.05 11.57
N GLY A 132 -2.02 -21.18 10.58
CA GLY A 132 -2.75 -21.48 9.35
C GLY A 132 -4.25 -21.15 9.38
N ASP A 133 -4.78 -20.52 10.44
CA ASP A 133 -6.19 -20.14 10.53
C ASP A 133 -6.52 -18.93 9.62
N GLU A 134 -6.89 -19.24 8.39
CA GLU A 134 -7.28 -18.26 7.37
C GLU A 134 -8.51 -17.44 7.75
N VAL A 135 -9.52 -18.07 8.36
CA VAL A 135 -10.79 -17.39 8.68
C VAL A 135 -10.54 -16.34 9.75
N THR A 136 -9.78 -16.69 10.79
CA THR A 136 -9.42 -15.75 11.85
C THR A 136 -8.52 -14.63 11.32
N ALA A 137 -7.53 -14.95 10.48
CA ALA A 137 -6.66 -13.95 9.84
C ALA A 137 -7.47 -12.94 9.01
N GLN A 138 -8.38 -13.41 8.16
CA GLN A 138 -9.26 -12.57 7.35
C GLN A 138 -10.21 -11.74 8.20
N ALA A 139 -10.76 -12.30 9.29
CA ALA A 139 -11.63 -11.58 10.20
C ALA A 139 -10.90 -10.44 10.91
N TRP A 140 -9.68 -10.67 11.39
CA TRP A 140 -8.88 -9.65 12.08
C TRP A 140 -8.37 -8.57 11.13
N LEU A 141 -7.89 -8.96 9.95
CA LEU A 141 -7.51 -8.03 8.89
C LEU A 141 -8.70 -7.17 8.47
N GLY A 142 -9.86 -7.82 8.24
CA GLY A 142 -11.11 -7.17 7.90
C GLY A 142 -11.58 -6.21 8.98
N TYR A 143 -11.44 -6.55 10.27
CA TYR A 143 -11.76 -5.67 11.38
C TYR A 143 -10.94 -4.37 11.34
N VAL A 144 -9.61 -4.46 11.17
CA VAL A 144 -8.73 -3.29 11.09
C VAL A 144 -9.05 -2.43 9.87
N VAL A 145 -9.15 -3.06 8.69
CA VAL A 145 -9.47 -2.35 7.45
C VAL A 145 -10.84 -1.69 7.53
N TYR A 146 -11.85 -2.39 8.06
CA TYR A 146 -13.19 -1.84 8.25
C TYR A 146 -13.19 -0.59 9.14
N ARG A 147 -12.55 -0.69 10.32
CA ARG A 147 -12.44 0.41 11.28
C ARG A 147 -11.76 1.63 10.67
N ILE A 148 -10.61 1.45 10.00
CA ILE A 148 -9.81 2.58 9.51
C ILE A 148 -10.37 3.14 8.21
N VAL A 149 -10.65 2.27 7.22
CA VAL A 149 -11.01 2.69 5.86
C VAL A 149 -12.49 3.07 5.77
N PHE A 150 -13.39 2.39 6.48
CA PHE A 150 -14.83 2.59 6.32
C PHE A 150 -15.47 3.34 7.47
N ARG A 151 -15.01 3.11 8.71
CA ARG A 151 -15.53 3.81 9.89
C ARG A 151 -14.73 5.07 10.24
N GLN A 152 -13.51 5.22 9.71
CA GLN A 152 -12.58 6.30 10.07
C GLN A 152 -12.35 6.38 11.60
N GLU A 153 -12.32 5.22 12.25
CA GLU A 153 -12.12 5.07 13.69
C GLU A 153 -10.67 4.71 14.00
N GLU A 154 -10.09 5.37 15.00
CA GLU A 154 -8.77 5.03 15.54
C GLU A 154 -8.80 3.61 16.11
N VAL A 155 -7.85 2.75 15.75
CA VAL A 155 -7.70 1.38 16.31
C VAL A 155 -6.59 1.36 17.35
N THR A 156 -6.93 1.04 18.60
CA THR A 156 -5.97 1.07 19.71
C THR A 156 -5.38 -0.32 20.00
N ALA A 157 -4.23 -0.37 20.69
CA ALA A 157 -3.66 -1.63 21.18
C ALA A 157 -4.64 -2.42 22.07
N ALA A 158 -5.47 -1.72 22.86
CA ALA A 158 -6.51 -2.34 23.67
C ALA A 158 -7.62 -2.97 22.83
N ASP A 159 -7.92 -2.42 21.65
CA ASP A 159 -8.86 -3.03 20.72
C ASP A 159 -8.28 -4.29 20.07
N LEU A 160 -7.01 -4.24 19.68
CA LEU A 160 -6.32 -5.40 19.10
C LEU A 160 -6.18 -6.54 20.12
N ALA A 161 -5.88 -6.23 21.39
CA ALA A 161 -5.77 -7.23 22.46
C ALA A 161 -7.08 -8.03 22.68
N LYS A 162 -8.24 -7.44 22.40
CA LYS A 162 -9.55 -8.12 22.50
C LYS A 162 -9.75 -9.19 21.42
N LEU A 163 -8.98 -9.16 20.33
CA LEU A 163 -9.11 -10.14 19.25
C LEU A 163 -8.54 -11.51 19.64
N VAL A 164 -7.58 -11.53 20.57
CA VAL A 164 -6.88 -12.74 21.03
C VAL A 164 -7.52 -13.33 22.31
N GLY A 165 -8.50 -12.63 22.89
CA GLY A 165 -9.12 -12.94 24.18
C GLY A 165 -10.30 -13.90 24.12
#